data_AF-A0A5K1VKY7-F1
#
_entry.id   AF-A0A5K1VKY7-F1
#
_cell.length_a   1.000
_cell.length_b   1.000
_cell.length_c   1.000
_cell.angle_alpha   90.00
_cell.angle_beta   90.00
_cell.angle_gamma   90.00
#
_symmetry.space_group_name_H-M   'P 1'
#
loop_
_entity.id
_entity.type
_entity.pdbx_description
1 polymer ?
#
loop_
_entity_poly.entity_id
_entity_poly.type
_entity_poly.pdbx_seq_one_letter_code
_entity_poly.pdbx_strand_id
1 'polypeptide(L)'
;MGGVRTKTVKRAARNIIEKYYPLLTLDFHTNKRVVDEVAVVETKRLRNKIAGFITHLMRRIQKGPVRGISFKLQEEERERRDNYVPEKSEVNIEKITADPVTLKMLESIGMPINKKN
;
A
#
# COMPACT_ATOMS: atom_id res chain seq x y z
N MET A 1 30.81 6.54 7.99
CA MET A 1 29.33 6.71 8.02
C MET A 1 28.89 7.84 7.08
N GLY A 2 28.72 7.61 5.77
CA GLY A 2 28.50 8.70 4.79
C GLY A 2 27.54 8.40 3.64
N GLY A 3 26.62 7.43 3.80
CA GLY A 3 25.76 6.92 2.73
C GLY A 3 24.28 7.32 2.80
N VAL A 4 23.90 8.20 3.72
CA VAL A 4 22.50 8.60 3.91
C VAL A 4 22.11 9.63 2.85
N ARG A 5 21.03 9.36 2.12
CA ARG A 5 20.49 10.26 1.09
C ARG A 5 19.70 11.39 1.76
N THR A 6 19.81 12.59 1.21
CA THR A 6 19.09 13.79 1.70
C THR A 6 17.58 13.72 1.42
N LYS A 7 16.80 14.54 2.12
CA LYS A 7 15.34 14.62 1.97
C LYS A 7 14.90 14.95 0.53
N THR A 8 15.65 15.80 -0.17
CA THR A 8 15.38 16.21 -1.55
C THR A 8 15.45 15.02 -2.51
N VAL A 9 16.52 14.23 -2.43
CA VAL A 9 16.71 13.01 -3.24
C VAL A 9 15.59 12.00 -2.94
N LYS A 10 15.29 11.76 -1.66
CA LYS A 10 14.25 10.81 -1.25
C LYS A 10 12.84 11.24 -1.66
N ARG A 11 12.56 12.54 -1.69
CA ARG A 11 11.25 13.08 -2.12
C ARG A 11 11.12 13.01 -3.65
N ALA A 12 12.12 13.48 -4.38
CA ALA A 12 12.12 13.42 -5.84
C ALA A 12 11.97 11.99 -6.37
N ALA A 13 12.72 11.04 -5.81
CA ALA A 13 12.64 9.63 -6.21
C ALA A 13 11.25 9.02 -5.97
N ARG A 14 10.60 9.33 -4.83
CA ARG A 14 9.23 8.85 -4.56
C ARG A 14 8.25 9.40 -5.58
N ASN A 15 8.28 10.71 -5.83
CA ASN A 15 7.41 11.35 -6.82
C ASN A 15 7.59 10.78 -8.24
N ILE A 16 8.83 10.45 -8.64
CA ILE A 16 9.11 9.84 -9.94
C ILE A 16 8.50 8.42 -10.01
N ILE A 17 8.62 7.64 -8.94
CA ILE A 17 8.06 6.29 -8.87
C ILE A 17 6.52 6.31 -8.94
N GLU A 18 5.87 7.22 -8.20
CA GLU A 18 4.41 7.33 -8.19
C GLU A 18 3.84 7.60 -9.59
N LYS A 19 4.50 8.47 -10.37
CA LYS A 19 4.02 8.90 -11.69
C LYS A 19 4.47 8.01 -12.84
N TYR A 20 5.69 7.48 -12.79
CA TYR A 20 6.35 6.82 -13.93
C TYR A 20 6.77 5.38 -13.64
N TYR A 21 6.09 4.71 -12.71
CA TYR A 21 6.38 3.31 -12.36
C TYR A 21 6.59 2.37 -13.56
N PRO A 22 5.78 2.40 -14.64
CA PRO A 22 5.92 1.44 -15.75
C PRO A 22 7.23 1.56 -16.54
N LEU A 23 7.87 2.73 -16.50
CA LEU A 23 9.11 3.00 -17.22
C LEU A 23 10.37 2.60 -16.44
N LEU A 24 10.21 2.34 -15.13
CA LEU A 24 11.33 2.11 -14.24
C LEU A 24 11.66 0.62 -14.15
N THR A 25 12.95 0.31 -13.98
CA THR A 25 13.43 -1.08 -13.88
C THR A 25 14.29 -1.28 -12.63
N LEU A 26 14.87 -2.48 -12.47
CA LEU A 26 15.83 -2.77 -11.40
C LEU A 26 17.26 -2.29 -11.72
N ASP A 27 17.54 -1.95 -12.98
CA ASP A 27 18.87 -1.54 -13.42
C ASP A 27 19.11 -0.04 -13.18
N PHE A 28 20.37 0.32 -12.90
CA PHE A 28 20.75 1.70 -12.62
C PHE A 28 20.89 2.53 -13.89
N HIS A 29 21.43 1.97 -14.98
CA HIS A 29 21.75 2.74 -16.18
C HIS A 29 20.50 3.14 -16.94
N THR A 30 19.51 2.24 -17.00
CA THR A 30 18.18 2.52 -17.55
C THR A 30 17.46 3.60 -16.75
N ASN A 31 17.34 3.44 -15.43
CA ASN A 31 16.68 4.43 -14.56
C ASN A 31 17.38 5.79 -14.60
N LYS A 32 18.71 5.83 -14.78
CA LYS A 32 19.44 7.09 -14.94
C LYS A 32 19.02 7.85 -16.20
N ARG A 33 18.78 7.15 -17.32
CA ARG A 33 18.28 7.75 -18.57
C ARG A 33 16.84 8.22 -18.42
N VAL A 34 15.99 7.41 -17.81
CA VAL A 34 14.59 7.79 -17.52
C VAL A 34 14.52 9.05 -16.65
N VAL A 35 15.39 9.18 -15.64
CA VAL A 35 15.43 10.40 -14.80
C VAL A 35 15.85 11.63 -15.61
N ASP A 36 16.74 11.50 -16.60
CA ASP A 36 17.12 12.61 -17.50
C ASP A 36 15.96 13.05 -18.39
N GLU A 37 15.14 12.10 -18.86
CA GLU A 37 13.99 12.37 -19.73
C GLU A 37 12.81 12.96 -18.96
N VAL A 38 12.57 12.48 -17.74
CA VAL A 38 11.41 12.83 -16.93
C VAL A 38 11.61 14.10 -16.11
N ALA A 39 12.83 14.38 -15.66
CA ALA A 39 13.11 15.46 -14.72
C ALA A 39 14.28 16.34 -15.16
N VAL A 40 14.11 17.65 -15.05
CA VAL A 40 15.19 18.61 -15.24
C VAL A 40 16.11 18.57 -14.02
N VAL A 41 17.27 17.91 -14.15
CA VAL A 41 18.28 17.80 -13.09
C VAL A 41 19.59 18.43 -13.54
N GLU A 42 19.98 19.52 -12.89
CA GLU A 42 21.13 20.34 -13.31
C GLU A 42 22.48 19.65 -13.17
N THR A 43 22.66 18.80 -12.16
CA THR A 43 23.96 18.17 -11.89
C THR A 43 23.93 16.66 -12.02
N LYS A 44 24.96 16.11 -12.70
CA LYS A 44 25.21 14.67 -12.84
C LYS A 44 25.18 13.94 -11.48
N ARG A 45 25.73 14.55 -10.43
CA ARG A 45 25.79 13.96 -9.08
C ARG A 45 24.39 13.81 -8.47
N LEU A 46 23.51 14.80 -8.63
CA LEU A 46 22.14 14.73 -8.10
C LEU A 46 21.33 13.68 -8.84
N ARG A 47 21.41 13.66 -10.18
CA ARG A 47 20.76 12.63 -11.00
C ARG A 47 21.14 11.22 -10.57
N ASN A 48 22.44 10.97 -10.42
CA ASN A 48 22.92 9.65 -10.02
C ASN A 48 22.43 9.25 -8.62
N LYS A 49 22.31 10.20 -7.68
CA LYS A 49 21.74 9.95 -6.36
C LYS A 49 20.25 9.63 -6.41
N ILE A 50 19.49 10.30 -7.28
CA ILE A 50 18.06 10.06 -7.49
C ILE A 50 17.85 8.69 -8.12
N ALA A 51 18.49 8.41 -9.26
CA ALA A 51 18.41 7.11 -9.94
C ALA A 51 18.85 5.95 -9.03
N GLY A 52 19.92 6.14 -8.24
CA GLY A 52 20.39 5.15 -7.29
C GLY A 52 19.47 4.94 -6.07
N PHE A 53 18.63 5.91 -5.72
CA PHE A 53 17.61 5.71 -4.70
C PHE A 53 16.33 5.07 -5.28
N ILE A 54 16.01 5.35 -6.55
CA ILE A 54 14.92 4.70 -7.28
C ILE A 54 15.18 3.19 -7.38
N THR A 55 16.37 2.76 -7.80
CA THR A 55 16.71 1.32 -7.85
C THR A 55 16.59 0.63 -6.49
N HIS A 56 16.98 1.34 -5.42
CA HIS A 56 16.84 0.84 -4.06
C HIS A 56 15.36 0.67 -3.66
N LEU A 57 14.49 1.61 -4.04
CA LEU A 57 13.05 1.51 -3.79
C LEU A 57 12.41 0.42 -4.63
N MET A 58 12.78 0.26 -5.90
CA MET A 58 12.26 -0.79 -6.79
C MET A 58 12.53 -2.20 -6.24
N ARG A 59 13.74 -2.46 -5.73
CA ARG A 59 14.06 -3.73 -5.04
C ARG A 59 13.23 -3.96 -3.78
N ARG A 60 12.77 -2.90 -3.12
CA ARG A 60 11.89 -3.01 -1.94
C ARG A 60 10.45 -3.26 -2.33
N ILE A 61 9.97 -2.57 -3.37
CA ILE A 61 8.62 -2.74 -3.93
C ILE A 61 8.41 -4.19 -4.38
N GLN A 62 9.42 -4.82 -4.99
CA GLN A 62 9.36 -6.23 -5.37
C GLN A 62 9.09 -7.18 -4.19
N LYS A 63 9.57 -6.84 -2.98
CA LYS A 63 9.37 -7.66 -1.78
C LYS A 63 8.04 -7.35 -1.07
N GLY A 64 7.45 -6.20 -1.33
CA GLY A 64 6.22 -5.77 -0.70
C GLY A 64 5.99 -4.26 -0.80
N PRO A 65 4.80 -3.80 -0.36
CA PRO A 65 4.44 -2.39 -0.44
C PRO A 65 5.37 -1.53 0.41
N VAL A 66 5.83 -0.41 -0.15
CA VAL A 66 6.68 0.55 0.54
C VAL A 66 5.84 1.73 1.03
N ARG A 67 5.98 2.07 2.31
CA ARG A 67 5.20 3.17 2.91
C ARG A 67 5.48 4.52 2.22
N GLY A 68 4.41 5.25 1.90
CA GLY A 68 4.48 6.60 1.36
C GLY A 68 4.91 6.67 -0.11
N ILE A 69 4.58 5.62 -0.86
CA ILE A 69 4.59 5.53 -2.33
C ILE A 69 3.29 4.83 -2.69
N SER A 70 2.46 5.44 -3.53
CA SER A 70 1.36 4.75 -4.18
C SER A 70 1.57 4.84 -5.70
N PHE A 71 1.34 3.74 -6.39
CA PHE A 71 1.27 3.75 -7.84
C PHE A 71 0.02 3.02 -8.27
N LYS A 72 -0.50 3.37 -9.44
CA LYS A 72 -1.82 2.93 -9.92
C LYS A 72 -2.06 1.41 -9.78
N LEU A 73 -1.07 0.59 -10.13
CA LEU A 73 -1.18 -0.87 -10.00
C LEU A 73 -1.35 -1.33 -8.54
N GLN A 74 -0.73 -0.67 -7.55
CA GLN A 74 -0.97 -0.97 -6.14
C GLN A 74 -2.37 -0.57 -5.70
N GLU A 75 -2.88 0.55 -6.20
CA GLU A 75 -4.23 1.03 -5.87
C GLU A 75 -5.28 0.05 -6.41
N GLU A 76 -5.15 -0.42 -7.65
CA GLU A 76 -6.03 -1.41 -8.26
C GLU A 76 -5.98 -2.79 -7.56
N GLU A 77 -4.81 -3.23 -7.11
CA GLU A 77 -4.70 -4.47 -6.31
C GLU A 77 -5.31 -4.32 -4.92
N ARG A 78 -5.16 -3.14 -4.32
CA ARG A 78 -5.72 -2.84 -2.99
C ARG A 78 -7.24 -2.79 -3.04
N GLU A 79 -7.82 -2.13 -4.05
CA GLU A 79 -9.27 -2.10 -4.27
C GLU A 79 -9.85 -3.50 -4.46
N ARG A 80 -9.17 -4.37 -5.21
CA ARG A 80 -9.60 -5.77 -5.37
C ARG A 80 -9.60 -6.57 -4.07
N ARG A 81 -8.62 -6.33 -3.19
CA ARG A 81 -8.57 -6.99 -1.87
C ARG A 81 -9.62 -6.43 -0.91
N ASP A 82 -9.81 -5.12 -0.89
CA ASP A 82 -10.77 -4.46 -0.01
C ASP A 82 -12.22 -4.81 -0.40
N ASN A 83 -12.49 -5.03 -1.69
CA ASN A 83 -13.80 -5.46 -2.20
C ASN A 83 -14.05 -6.98 -2.11
N TYR A 84 -13.16 -7.75 -1.50
CA TYR A 84 -13.36 -9.19 -1.34
C TYR A 84 -14.48 -9.47 -0.33
N VAL A 85 -15.61 -9.96 -0.83
CA VAL A 85 -16.72 -10.45 -0.01
C VAL A 85 -16.73 -11.98 -0.06
N PRO A 86 -16.61 -12.67 1.09
CA PRO A 86 -16.68 -14.13 1.11
C PRO A 86 -18.10 -14.62 0.78
N GLU A 87 -18.22 -15.80 0.17
CA GLU A 87 -19.52 -16.38 -0.19
C GLU A 87 -20.41 -16.65 1.04
N LYS A 88 -19.79 -16.98 2.18
CA LYS A 88 -20.47 -17.20 3.45
C LYS A 88 -20.02 -16.14 4.44
N SER A 89 -20.99 -15.42 5.00
CA SER A 89 -20.72 -14.49 6.10
C SER A 89 -20.41 -15.28 7.37
N GLU A 90 -19.27 -15.01 8.00
CA GLU A 90 -18.90 -15.62 9.29
C GLU A 90 -19.88 -15.23 10.42
N VAL A 91 -20.59 -14.11 10.26
CA VAL A 91 -21.61 -13.64 11.20
C VAL A 91 -22.88 -14.50 11.16
N ASN A 92 -23.13 -15.24 10.08
CA ASN A 92 -24.30 -16.08 9.94
C ASN A 92 -24.07 -17.43 10.66
N ILE A 93 -24.12 -17.38 11.99
CA ILE A 93 -24.03 -18.54 12.87
C ILE A 93 -25.44 -18.96 13.26
N GLU A 94 -25.77 -20.25 13.10
CA GLU A 94 -27.12 -20.78 13.39
C GLU A 94 -27.54 -20.62 14.86
N LYS A 95 -26.57 -20.61 15.79
CA LYS A 95 -26.82 -20.42 17.23
C LYS A 95 -25.89 -19.35 17.79
N ILE A 96 -26.47 -18.22 18.21
CA ILE A 96 -25.75 -17.14 18.88
C ILE A 96 -25.77 -17.42 20.38
N THR A 97 -24.60 -17.66 20.98
CA THR A 97 -24.47 -17.80 22.44
C THR A 97 -24.26 -16.42 23.07
N ALA A 98 -25.16 -16.03 23.98
CA ALA A 98 -25.14 -14.72 24.63
C ALA A 98 -25.25 -14.84 26.15
N ASP A 99 -24.61 -13.91 26.87
CA ASP A 99 -24.66 -13.82 28.32
C ASP A 99 -26.06 -13.43 28.85
N PRO A 100 -26.40 -13.80 30.11
CA PRO A 100 -27.71 -13.49 30.70
C PRO A 100 -28.03 -11.98 30.78
N VAL A 101 -27.01 -11.12 30.88
CA VAL A 101 -27.19 -9.66 30.93
C VAL A 101 -27.50 -9.09 29.55
N THR A 102 -26.85 -9.61 28.50
CA THR A 102 -27.08 -9.15 27.12
C THR A 102 -28.43 -9.64 26.59
N LEU A 103 -28.91 -10.79 27.03
CA LEU A 103 -30.29 -11.25 26.76
C LEU A 103 -31.34 -10.28 27.32
N LYS A 104 -31.18 -9.82 28.58
CA LYS A 104 -32.09 -8.82 29.19
C LYS A 104 -32.06 -7.47 28.47
N MET A 105 -30.88 -7.08 27.99
CA MET A 105 -30.72 -5.88 27.16
C MET A 105 -31.46 -6.03 25.82
N LEU A 106 -31.38 -7.19 25.18
CA LEU A 106 -32.08 -7.46 23.92
C LEU A 106 -33.61 -7.49 24.09
N GLU A 107 -34.08 -8.02 25.23
CA GLU A 107 -35.49 -7.98 25.61
C GLU A 107 -36.00 -6.55 25.81
N SER A 108 -35.21 -5.67 26.45
CA SER A 108 -35.61 -4.26 26.67
C SER A 108 -35.59 -3.41 25.40
N ILE A 109 -34.74 -3.76 24.43
CA ILE A 109 -34.70 -3.15 23.09
C ILE A 109 -35.84 -3.69 22.18
N GLY A 110 -36.55 -4.74 22.60
CA GLY A 110 -37.66 -5.32 21.83
C GLY A 110 -37.24 -6.32 20.76
N MET A 111 -36.03 -6.87 20.84
CA MET A 111 -35.52 -7.94 19.96
C MET A 111 -35.25 -9.23 20.75
N PRO A 112 -36.28 -9.95 21.21
CA PRO A 112 -36.09 -11.19 21.95
C PRO A 112 -35.52 -12.28 21.03
N ILE A 113 -34.34 -12.81 21.35
CA ILE A 113 -33.78 -13.98 20.66
C ILE A 113 -34.64 -15.18 21.05
N ASN A 114 -35.40 -15.69 20.07
CA ASN A 114 -36.36 -16.77 20.27
C ASN A 114 -35.62 -18.06 20.67
N LYS A 115 -35.76 -18.49 21.93
CA LYS A 115 -35.36 -19.84 22.39
C LYS A 115 -36.30 -20.86 21.74
N LYS A 116 -36.04 -21.24 20.49
CA LYS A 116 -36.68 -22.42 19.89
C LYS A 116 -35.63 -23.51 19.65
N ASN A 117 -35.68 -24.50 20.55
CA ASN A 117 -35.10 -25.86 20.56
C ASN A 117 -33.57 -26.01 20.48
#